data_AF-A0A1M6SF11-F1
#
_entry.id   AF-A0A1M6SF11-F1
#
_cell.length_a   1.000
_cell.length_b   1.000
_cell.length_c   1.000
_cell.angle_alpha   90.00
_cell.angle_beta   90.00
_cell.angle_gamma   90.00
#
_symmetry.space_group_name_H-M   'P 1'
#
loop_
_entity.id
_entity.type
_entity.pdbx_description
1 polymer ?
#
loop_
_entity_poly.entity_id
_entity_poly.type
_entity_poly.pdbx_seq_one_letter_code
_entity_poly.pdbx_strand_id
1 'polypeptide(L)'
;MNTADYTLPSPKFIIFHHFIKWFIDNFGIIPYFLIVVGSIFIFCLYALIRSVNRKQWDKTIMIILFTMIIVGGLLGLGFDVHNGYPITLI
;
A
#
# COMPACT_ATOMS: atom_id res chain seq x y z
N MET A 1 25.43 -24.93 -0.95
CA MET A 1 25.58 -23.59 -0.34
C MET A 1 24.25 -23.28 0.33
N ASN A 2 24.24 -23.24 1.66
CA ASN A 2 23.04 -23.25 2.50
C ASN A 2 22.54 -21.81 2.65
N THR A 3 21.53 -21.41 1.88
CA THR A 3 20.87 -20.12 2.07
C THR A 3 19.83 -20.30 3.17
N ALA A 4 20.16 -19.81 4.37
CA ALA A 4 19.24 -19.76 5.49
C ALA A 4 17.91 -19.11 5.05
N ASP A 5 16.84 -19.89 5.12
CA ASP A 5 15.46 -19.46 4.92
C ASP A 5 15.08 -18.51 6.05
N TYR A 6 15.30 -17.21 5.83
CA TYR A 6 14.70 -16.16 6.65
C TYR A 6 13.22 -16.07 6.29
N THR A 7 12.43 -17.02 6.77
CA THR A 7 10.96 -16.91 6.81
C THR A 7 10.60 -15.84 7.83
N LEU A 8 10.72 -14.57 7.41
CA LEU A 8 10.10 -13.46 8.11
C LEU A 8 8.61 -13.81 8.24
N PRO A 9 8.04 -13.83 9.46
CA PRO A 9 6.60 -13.96 9.63
C PRO A 9 5.95 -12.67 9.09
N SER A 10 5.78 -12.63 7.78
CA SER A 10 5.01 -11.62 7.07
C SER A 10 3.58 -11.70 7.61
N PRO A 11 3.03 -10.63 8.20
CA PRO A 11 1.62 -10.60 8.56
C PRO A 11 0.83 -10.89 7.29
N LYS A 12 0.19 -12.06 7.25
CA LYS A 12 -0.50 -12.54 6.06
C LYS A 12 -1.76 -11.71 5.87
N PHE A 13 -1.65 -10.56 5.19
CA PHE A 13 -2.77 -9.72 4.75
C PHE A 13 -3.53 -10.38 3.58
N ILE A 14 -3.91 -11.64 3.73
CA ILE A 14 -4.52 -12.49 2.69
C ILE A 14 -5.79 -11.83 2.14
N ILE A 15 -6.58 -11.21 3.02
CA ILE A 15 -7.84 -10.54 2.64
C ILE A 15 -7.57 -9.35 1.72
N PHE A 16 -6.58 -8.51 2.06
CA PHE A 16 -6.23 -7.36 1.23
C PHE A 16 -5.66 -7.80 -0.13
N HIS A 17 -4.79 -8.81 -0.14
CA HIS A 17 -4.26 -9.34 -1.39
C HIS A 17 -5.38 -9.90 -2.28
N HIS A 18 -6.31 -10.67 -1.71
CA HIS A 18 -7.43 -11.24 -2.46
C HIS A 18 -8.37 -10.15 -3.01
N PHE A 19 -8.65 -9.11 -2.21
CA PHE A 19 -9.44 -7.97 -2.68
C PHE A 19 -8.75 -7.20 -3.80
N ILE A 20 -7.45 -6.93 -3.68
CA ILE A 20 -6.67 -6.19 -4.67
C ILE A 20 -6.57 -6.99 -5.97
N LYS A 21 -6.29 -8.29 -5.87
CA LYS A 21 -6.32 -9.20 -7.02
C LYS A 21 -7.68 -9.22 -7.70
N TRP A 22 -8.75 -9.43 -6.94
CA TRP A 22 -10.11 -9.37 -7.48
C TRP A 22 -10.41 -8.04 -8.17
N PHE A 23 -10.00 -6.91 -7.58
CA PHE A 23 -10.23 -5.59 -8.16
C PHE A 23 -9.45 -5.40 -9.47
N ILE A 24 -8.17 -5.76 -9.49
CA ILE A 24 -7.31 -5.66 -10.68
C ILE A 24 -7.81 -6.59 -11.78
N ASP A 25 -8.25 -7.79 -11.45
CA ASP A 25 -8.76 -8.76 -12.43
C ASP A 25 -10.09 -8.29 -13.07
N ASN A 26 -10.95 -7.57 -12.33
CA ASN A 26 -12.23 -7.09 -12.85
C ASN A 26 -12.14 -5.72 -13.55
N PHE A 27 -11.32 -4.79 -13.04
CA PHE A 27 -11.30 -3.40 -13.51
C PHE A 27 -9.96 -3.01 -14.18
N GLY A 28 -8.88 -3.71 -13.88
CA GLY A 28 -7.53 -3.40 -14.35
C GLY A 28 -6.68 -2.62 -13.34
N ILE A 29 -5.38 -2.51 -13.63
CA ILE A 29 -4.40 -1.88 -12.72
C ILE A 29 -4.52 -0.35 -12.65
N ILE A 30 -4.89 0.30 -13.76
CA ILE A 30 -5.06 1.76 -13.83
C ILE A 30 -6.16 2.25 -12.88
N PRO A 31 -7.39 1.69 -12.91
CA PRO A 31 -8.43 2.09 -11.96
C PRO A 31 -8.09 1.70 -10.53
N TYR A 32 -7.30 0.65 -10.29
CA TYR A 32 -6.78 0.35 -8.95
C TYR A 32 -5.95 1.51 -8.40
N PHE A 33 -5.00 2.04 -9.18
CA PHE A 33 -4.19 3.19 -8.76
C PHE A 33 -5.02 4.46 -8.56
N LEU A 34 -5.98 4.73 -9.45
CA LEU A 34 -6.79 5.95 -9.35
C LEU A 34 -7.80 5.89 -8.19
N ILE A 35 -8.49 4.77 -8.02
CA ILE A 35 -9.60 4.66 -7.06
C ILE A 35 -9.08 4.25 -5.69
N VAL A 36 -8.31 3.16 -5.61
CA VAL A 36 -7.87 2.62 -4.31
C VAL A 36 -6.71 3.44 -3.77
N VAL A 37 -5.62 3.57 -4.53
CA VAL A 37 -4.44 4.32 -4.05
C VAL A 37 -4.74 5.82 -3.99
N GLY A 38 -5.43 6.35 -5.00
CA GLY A 38 -5.80 7.76 -5.06
C GLY A 38 -6.73 8.21 -3.93
N SER A 39 -7.74 7.42 -3.55
CA SER A 39 -8.65 7.79 -2.45
C SER A 39 -7.93 7.89 -1.11
N ILE A 40 -7.03 6.94 -0.83
CA ILE A 40 -6.20 6.93 0.38
C ILE A 40 -5.23 8.12 0.38
N PHE A 41 -4.61 8.41 -0.76
CA PHE A 41 -3.73 9.56 -0.91
C PHE A 41 -4.46 10.88 -0.64
N ILE A 42 -5.66 11.07 -1.20
CA ILE A 42 -6.47 12.27 -0.97
C ILE A 42 -6.83 12.42 0.51
N PHE A 43 -7.19 11.32 1.19
CA PHE A 43 -7.50 11.33 2.62
C PHE A 43 -6.28 11.75 3.47
N CYS A 44 -5.11 11.19 3.17
CA CYS A 44 -3.85 11.58 3.82
C CYS A 44 -3.51 13.05 3.56
N LEU A 45 -3.70 13.52 2.34
CA LEU A 45 -3.41 14.90 1.94
C LEU A 45 -4.34 15.90 2.64
N TYR A 46 -5.62 15.55 2.81
CA TYR A 46 -6.56 16.33 3.61
C TYR A 46 -6.12 16.42 5.09
N ALA A 47 -5.72 15.29 5.69
CA ALA A 47 -5.21 15.26 7.06
C ALA A 47 -3.92 16.09 7.21
N LEU A 48 -3.04 16.03 6.21
CA LEU A 48 -1.80 16.80 6.15
C LEU A 48 -2.08 18.30 6.12
N ILE A 49 -2.93 18.76 5.19
CA ILE A 49 -3.32 20.18 5.07
C ILE A 49 -3.92 20.67 6.40
N ARG A 50 -4.81 19.88 7.01
CA ARG A 50 -5.40 20.23 8.31
C ARG A 50 -4.36 20.34 9.42
N SER A 51 -3.35 19.48 9.44
CA SER A 51 -2.25 19.51 10.42
C SER A 51 -1.34 20.71 10.22
N VAL A 52 -0.98 21.02 8.97
CA VAL A 52 -0.17 22.19 8.59
C VAL A 52 -0.87 23.48 8.96
N ASN A 53 -2.18 23.61 8.66
CA ASN A 53 -2.97 24.79 9.01
C ASN A 53 -3.06 25.02 10.52
N ARG A 54 -2.93 23.97 11.33
CA ARG A 54 -2.89 24.05 12.81
C ARG A 54 -1.46 24.19 13.37
N LYS A 55 -0.44 24.34 12.52
CA LYS A 55 0.99 24.43 12.87
C LYS A 55 1.48 23.24 13.72
N GLN A 56 0.86 22.07 13.57
CA GLN A 56 1.21 20.86 14.31
C GLN A 56 2.29 20.08 13.54
N TRP A 57 3.52 20.59 13.55
CA TRP A 57 4.63 20.08 12.73
C TRP A 57 4.98 18.62 13.02
N ASP A 58 4.95 18.18 14.28
CA ASP A 58 5.22 16.79 14.65
C ASP A 58 4.23 15.81 13.98
N LYS A 59 2.94 16.18 13.97
CA LYS A 59 1.89 15.38 13.33
C LYS A 59 2.00 15.41 11.82
N THR A 60 2.37 16.56 11.25
CA THR A 60 2.60 16.69 9.80
C THR A 60 3.68 15.73 9.33
N ILE A 61 4.81 15.63 10.05
CA ILE A 61 5.90 14.71 9.72
C ILE A 61 5.43 13.25 9.83
N MET A 62 4.70 12.88 10.89
CA MET A 62 4.13 11.53 10.99
C MET A 62 3.18 11.20 9.84
N ILE A 63 2.31 12.13 9.45
CA ILE A 63 1.38 11.92 8.33
C ILE A 63 2.14 11.71 7.03
N ILE A 64 3.21 12.47 6.76
CA ILE A 64 4.04 12.29 5.57
C ILE A 64 4.67 10.90 5.54
N LEU A 65 5.33 10.49 6.63
CA LEU A 65 5.96 9.17 6.74
C LEU A 65 4.93 8.04 6.56
N PHE A 66 3.79 8.16 7.23
CA PHE A 66 2.69 7.21 7.11
C PHE A 66 2.16 7.11 5.68
N THR A 67 2.01 8.25 5.00
CA THR A 67 1.56 8.31 3.60
C THR A 67 2.56 7.62 2.68
N MET A 68 3.86 7.85 2.85
CA MET A 68 4.90 7.20 2.04
C MET A 68 4.88 5.67 2.21
N ILE A 69 4.73 5.18 3.45
CA ILE A 69 4.68 3.74 3.73
C ILE A 69 3.44 3.11 3.09
N ILE A 70 2.27 3.71 3.27
CA ILE A 70 1.01 3.15 2.77
C ILE A 70 0.92 3.21 1.26
N VAL A 71 1.19 4.38 0.67
CA VAL A 71 1.11 4.55 -0.78
C VAL A 71 2.18 3.70 -1.45
N GLY A 72 3.42 3.69 -0.93
CA GLY A 72 4.48 2.82 -1.43
C GLY A 72 4.11 1.34 -1.35
N GLY A 73 3.53 0.90 -0.23
CA GLY A 73 3.08 -0.48 -0.05
C GLY A 73 1.94 -0.87 -0.99
N LEU A 74 0.94 0.00 -1.17
CA LEU A 74 -0.17 -0.23 -2.11
C LEU A 74 0.28 -0.22 -3.56
N LEU A 75 1.22 0.64 -3.92
CA LEU A 75 1.82 0.68 -5.25
C LEU A 75 2.58 -0.63 -5.52
N GLY A 76 3.50 -1.01 -4.63
CA GLY A 76 4.28 -2.24 -4.75
C GLY A 76 3.40 -3.48 -4.83
N LEU A 77 2.43 -3.62 -3.92
CA LEU A 77 1.51 -4.76 -3.91
C LEU A 77 0.65 -4.82 -5.17
N GLY A 78 0.17 -3.67 -5.67
CA GLY A 78 -0.56 -3.62 -6.94
C GLY A 78 0.27 -4.12 -8.13
N PHE A 79 1.55 -3.75 -8.19
CA PHE A 79 2.47 -4.24 -9.22
C PHE A 79 2.79 -5.74 -9.07
N ASP A 80 3.06 -6.21 -7.86
CA ASP A 80 3.34 -7.63 -7.59
C ASP A 80 2.16 -8.52 -8.02
N VAL A 81 0.94 -8.10 -7.69
CA VAL A 81 -0.30 -8.79 -8.08
C VAL A 81 -0.50 -8.77 -9.59
N HIS A 82 -0.29 -7.62 -10.25
CA HIS A 82 -0.51 -7.48 -11.69
C HIS A 82 0.49 -8.28 -12.53
N ASN A 83 1.75 -8.32 -12.12
CA ASN A 83 2.80 -9.08 -12.82
C ASN A 83 2.69 -10.60 -12.59
N GLY A 84 1.69 -11.05 -11.84
CA GLY A 84 1.42 -12.46 -11.64
C GLY A 84 2.47 -13.17 -10.80
N TYR A 85 3.25 -12.45 -9.98
CA TYR A 85 4.13 -13.08 -9.01
C TYR A 85 3.25 -13.83 -7.99
N PRO A 86 3.25 -15.17 -7.98
CA PRO A 86 2.63 -15.88 -6.88
C PRO A 86 3.41 -15.54 -5.63
N ILE A 87 2.71 -15.29 -4.52
CA ILE A 87 3.33 -15.45 -3.21
C ILE A 87 3.78 -16.90 -3.18
N THR A 88 5.08 -17.16 -3.30
CA THR A 88 5.64 -18.51 -3.27
C THR A 88 5.19 -19.15 -1.96
N LEU A 89 4.25 -20.10 -2.09
CA LEU A 89 3.84 -21.01 -1.04
C LEU A 89 5.03 -21.93 -0.76
N ILE A 90 5.93 -21.48 0.10
CA ILE A 90 6.93 -22.31 0.76
C ILE A 90 6.83 -22.01 2.25
#